data_AF-A0A3R9LK93-F1
#
_entry.id   AF-A0A3R9LK93-F1
#
_cell.length_a   1.000
_cell.length_b   1.000
_cell.length_c   1.000
_cell.angle_alpha   90.00
_cell.angle_beta   90.00
_cell.angle_gamma   90.00
#
_symmetry.space_group_name_H-M   'P 1'
#
loop_
_entity.id
_entity.type
_entity.pdbx_description
1 polymer ?
#
loop_
_entity_poly.entity_id
_entity_poly.type
_entity_poly.pdbx_seq_one_letter_code
_entity_poly.pdbx_strand_id
1 'polypeptide(L)'
;MSKISKISNKILGTVYVISYLCLLYCLWIWNGPIFLFLTVILFGFPLLIIALPLLGLWIFTKLKSQILIGYISSLLNSYYLYLVLKNFHLERITDTAGHKIALSSGLSVAIIIFDVILLSVATLGFYKNYILVFKKE
;
A
#
# COMPACT_ATOMS: atom_id res chain seq x y z
N MET A 1 10.92 27.79 7.44
CA MET A 1 10.83 26.72 6.41
C MET A 1 10.99 25.37 7.11
N SER A 2 9.97 24.51 7.13
CA SER A 2 10.02 23.27 7.94
C SER A 2 11.07 22.29 7.39
N LYS A 3 11.73 21.50 8.25
CA LYS A 3 12.73 20.48 7.81
C LYS A 3 12.16 19.53 6.74
N ILE A 4 10.85 19.26 6.78
CA ILE A 4 10.12 18.39 5.85
C ILE A 4 10.14 18.91 4.41
N SER A 5 10.14 20.23 4.20
CA SER A 5 10.16 20.79 2.84
C SER A 5 11.48 20.55 2.10
N LYS A 6 12.56 20.20 2.82
CA LYS A 6 13.89 19.94 2.23
C LYS A 6 14.09 18.49 1.77
N ILE A 7 13.23 17.56 2.18
CA ILE A 7 13.34 16.15 1.79
C ILE A 7 13.08 16.02 0.29
N SER A 8 13.91 15.28 -0.45
CA SER A 8 13.72 15.11 -1.90
C SER A 8 12.50 14.24 -2.23
N ASN A 9 11.68 14.69 -3.19
CA ASN A 9 10.57 13.89 -3.72
C ASN A 9 11.06 12.57 -4.32
N LYS A 10 12.30 12.54 -4.84
CA LYS A 10 12.90 11.33 -5.39
C LYS A 10 13.11 10.27 -4.30
N ILE A 11 13.60 10.69 -3.12
CA ILE A 11 13.84 9.78 -1.99
C ILE A 11 12.50 9.23 -1.47
N LEU A 12 11.52 10.11 -1.23
CA LEU A 12 10.19 9.68 -0.78
C LEU A 12 9.52 8.73 -1.80
N GLY A 13 9.61 9.03 -3.09
CA GLY A 13 9.12 8.15 -4.15
C GLY A 13 9.81 6.78 -4.14
N THR A 14 11.13 6.73 -3.99
CA THR A 14 11.85 5.45 -3.89
C THR A 14 11.41 4.64 -2.67
N VAL A 15 11.28 5.25 -1.50
CA VAL A 15 10.80 4.54 -0.29
C VAL A 15 9.37 4.04 -0.49
N TYR A 16 8.51 4.83 -1.13
CA TYR A 16 7.15 4.41 -1.46
C TYR A 16 7.13 3.17 -2.36
N VAL A 17 7.93 3.14 -3.44
CA VAL A 17 8.01 1.98 -4.33
C VAL A 17 8.56 0.75 -3.61
N ILE A 18 9.64 0.90 -2.85
CA ILE A 18 10.26 -0.24 -2.15
C ILE A 18 9.30 -0.82 -1.12
N SER A 19 8.69 0.02 -0.28
CA SER A 19 7.69 -0.43 0.71
C SER A 19 6.51 -1.10 0.03
N TYR A 20 6.04 -0.58 -1.10
CA TYR A 20 4.97 -1.21 -1.86
C TYR A 20 5.34 -2.57 -2.44
N LEU A 21 6.53 -2.71 -3.03
CA LEU A 21 7.01 -4.00 -3.55
C LEU A 21 7.17 -5.04 -2.44
N CYS A 22 7.69 -4.63 -1.28
CA CYS A 22 7.77 -5.50 -0.10
C CYS A 22 6.38 -5.93 0.39
N LEU A 23 5.41 -5.01 0.43
CA LEU A 23 4.03 -5.30 0.78
C LEU A 23 3.40 -6.31 -0.20
N LEU A 24 3.58 -6.12 -1.51
CA LEU A 24 3.11 -7.06 -2.53
C LEU A 24 3.72 -8.45 -2.35
N TYR A 25 5.01 -8.53 -2.04
CA TYR A 25 5.66 -9.81 -1.78
C TYR A 25 5.06 -10.52 -0.57
N CYS A 26 4.78 -9.80 0.52
CA CYS A 26 4.10 -10.37 1.70
C CYS A 26 2.67 -10.84 1.36
N LEU A 27 1.90 -10.04 0.62
CA LEU A 27 0.54 -10.39 0.19
C LEU A 27 0.54 -11.61 -0.75
N TRP A 28 1.57 -11.75 -1.59
CA TRP A 28 1.75 -12.90 -2.46
C TRP A 28 1.98 -14.19 -1.67
N ILE A 29 2.82 -14.16 -0.64
CA ILE A 29 3.04 -15.31 0.25
C ILE A 29 1.73 -15.70 0.96
N TRP A 30 0.93 -14.70 1.35
CA TRP A 30 -0.32 -14.93 2.04
C TRP A 30 -1.38 -15.58 1.14
N ASN A 31 -1.74 -14.94 0.02
CA ASN A 31 -2.89 -15.32 -0.81
C ASN A 31 -2.62 -15.33 -2.32
N GLY A 32 -1.36 -15.32 -2.76
CA GLY A 32 -0.97 -15.26 -4.17
C GLY A 32 -1.66 -16.27 -5.09
N PRO A 33 -1.75 -17.58 -4.74
CA PRO A 33 -2.42 -18.56 -5.59
C PRO A 33 -3.92 -18.32 -5.75
N ILE A 34 -4.61 -17.96 -4.68
CA ILE A 34 -6.04 -17.62 -4.71
C ILE A 34 -6.25 -16.34 -5.53
N PHE A 35 -5.35 -15.37 -5.38
CA PHE A 35 -5.37 -14.14 -6.14
C PHE A 35 -5.20 -14.38 -7.65
N LEU A 36 -4.24 -15.23 -8.05
CA LEU A 36 -4.06 -15.65 -9.45
C LEU A 36 -5.31 -16.34 -10.01
N PHE A 37 -5.89 -17.26 -9.24
CA PHE A 37 -7.10 -17.97 -9.64
C PHE A 37 -8.28 -17.00 -9.86
N LEU A 38 -8.51 -16.09 -8.92
CA LEU A 38 -9.51 -15.03 -9.06
C LEU A 38 -9.24 -14.12 -10.25
N THR A 39 -7.97 -13.84 -10.53
CA THR A 39 -7.56 -13.02 -11.68
C THR A 39 -7.96 -13.67 -12.99
N VAL A 40 -7.80 -15.00 -13.12
CA VAL A 40 -8.21 -15.73 -14.32
C VAL A 40 -9.73 -15.73 -14.48
N ILE A 41 -10.49 -15.97 -13.41
CA ILE A 41 -11.97 -16.03 -13.46
C ILE A 41 -12.58 -14.66 -13.72
N LEU A 42 -12.04 -13.62 -13.11
CA LEU A 42 -12.56 -12.25 -13.20
C LEU A 42 -11.90 -11.44 -14.31
N PHE A 43 -11.32 -12.11 -15.33
CA PHE A 43 -10.71 -11.49 -16.50
C PHE A 43 -9.73 -10.34 -16.18
N GLY A 44 -8.91 -10.51 -15.14
CA GLY A 44 -7.89 -9.56 -14.75
C GLY A 44 -8.35 -8.45 -13.79
N PHE A 45 -9.63 -8.36 -13.42
CA PHE A 45 -10.13 -7.30 -12.54
C PHE A 45 -9.36 -7.16 -11.21
N PRO A 46 -8.98 -8.25 -10.51
CA PRO A 46 -8.17 -8.16 -9.28
C PRO A 46 -6.82 -7.48 -9.47
N LEU A 47 -6.20 -7.57 -10.66
CA LEU A 47 -4.93 -6.88 -10.96
C LEU A 47 -5.07 -5.36 -10.89
N LEU A 48 -6.26 -4.82 -11.22
CA LEU A 48 -6.51 -3.38 -11.12
C LEU A 48 -6.45 -2.90 -9.68
N ILE A 49 -6.93 -3.71 -8.73
CA ILE A 49 -6.89 -3.42 -7.29
C ILE A 49 -5.44 -3.37 -6.80
N ILE A 50 -4.57 -4.23 -7.32
CA ILE A 50 -3.12 -4.19 -7.05
C ILE A 50 -2.42 -3.07 -7.83
N ALA A 51 -2.92 -2.64 -8.98
CA ALA A 51 -2.31 -1.54 -9.72
C ALA A 51 -2.64 -0.16 -9.10
N LEU A 52 -3.81 -0.03 -8.47
CA LEU A 52 -4.33 1.22 -7.89
C LEU A 52 -3.32 1.95 -6.97
N PRO A 53 -2.67 1.30 -5.99
CA PRO A 53 -1.71 1.97 -5.12
C PRO A 53 -0.46 2.50 -5.84
N LEU A 54 -0.16 2.07 -7.07
CA LEU A 54 0.92 2.65 -7.88
C LEU A 54 0.60 4.09 -8.32
N LEU A 55 -0.69 4.44 -8.43
CA LEU A 55 -1.12 5.83 -8.63
C LEU A 55 -0.69 6.73 -7.47
N GLY A 56 -0.36 6.16 -6.30
CA GLY A 56 0.23 6.89 -5.18
C GLY A 56 1.54 7.62 -5.50
N LEU A 57 2.26 7.21 -6.56
CA LEU A 57 3.42 7.97 -7.06
C LEU A 57 3.07 9.38 -7.52
N TRP A 58 1.80 9.63 -7.87
CA TRP A 58 1.31 10.94 -8.27
C TRP A 58 1.35 11.97 -7.13
N ILE A 59 1.49 11.54 -5.87
CA ILE A 59 1.74 12.44 -4.73
C ILE A 59 3.01 13.27 -4.92
N PHE A 60 3.97 12.77 -5.69
CA PHE A 60 5.27 13.41 -5.91
C PHE A 60 5.34 14.28 -7.16
N THR A 61 4.24 14.42 -7.90
CA THR A 61 4.14 15.33 -9.04
C THR A 61 3.79 16.76 -8.60
N LYS A 62 3.67 17.69 -9.56
CA LYS A 62 3.37 19.10 -9.29
C LYS A 62 1.88 19.45 -9.39
N LEU A 63 1.06 18.55 -9.96
CA LEU A 63 -0.34 18.84 -10.26
C LEU A 63 -1.23 18.52 -9.06
N LYS A 64 -1.98 19.52 -8.57
CA LYS A 64 -2.83 19.40 -7.37
C LYS A 64 -3.83 18.24 -7.44
N SER A 65 -4.49 18.04 -8.58
CA SER A 65 -5.44 16.94 -8.80
C SER A 65 -4.77 15.56 -8.71
N GLN A 66 -3.59 15.41 -9.32
CA GLN A 66 -2.81 14.19 -9.28
C GLN A 66 -2.34 13.85 -7.88
N ILE A 67 -1.93 14.84 -7.10
CA ILE A 67 -1.51 14.64 -5.71
C ILE A 67 -2.67 14.09 -4.86
N LEU A 68 -3.89 14.62 -5.07
CA LEU A 68 -5.08 14.19 -4.33
C LEU A 68 -5.52 12.78 -4.73
N ILE A 69 -5.53 12.46 -6.04
CA ILE A 69 -5.81 11.11 -6.53
C ILE A 69 -4.77 10.12 -6.02
N GLY A 70 -3.49 10.51 -6.03
CA GLY A 70 -2.41 9.67 -5.53
C GLY A 70 -2.57 9.37 -4.04
N TYR A 71 -2.91 10.38 -3.23
CA TYR A 71 -3.12 10.17 -1.79
C TYR A 71 -4.31 9.24 -1.50
N ILE A 72 -5.45 9.44 -2.17
CA ILE A 72 -6.61 8.53 -2.04
C ILE A 72 -6.24 7.11 -2.49
N SER A 73 -5.48 6.99 -3.57
CA SER A 73 -5.02 5.70 -4.08
C SER A 73 -4.10 4.98 -3.09
N SER A 74 -3.23 5.72 -2.38
CA SER A 74 -2.39 5.17 -1.32
C SER A 74 -3.19 4.73 -0.09
N LEU A 75 -4.28 5.44 0.24
CA LEU A 75 -5.14 5.08 1.38
C LEU A 75 -5.85 3.74 1.19
N LEU A 76 -6.07 3.27 -0.04
CA LEU A 76 -6.62 1.94 -0.30
C LEU A 76 -5.79 0.81 0.35
N ASN A 77 -4.48 1.02 0.57
CA ASN A 77 -3.65 0.03 1.27
C ASN A 77 -4.06 -0.17 2.73
N SER A 78 -4.70 0.81 3.38
CA SER A 78 -5.18 0.66 4.76
C SER A 78 -6.18 -0.49 4.93
N TYR A 79 -6.79 -0.97 3.84
CA TYR A 79 -7.60 -2.17 3.84
C TYR A 79 -6.79 -3.42 4.24
N TYR A 80 -5.55 -3.56 3.76
CA TYR A 80 -4.69 -4.68 4.15
C TYR A 80 -4.31 -4.59 5.62
N LEU A 81 -3.97 -3.40 6.11
CA LEU A 81 -3.73 -3.16 7.53
C LEU A 81 -4.95 -3.57 8.39
N TYR A 82 -6.15 -3.16 8.00
CA TYR A 82 -7.39 -3.56 8.68
C TYR A 82 -7.58 -5.07 8.70
N LEU A 83 -7.36 -5.76 7.58
CA LEU A 83 -7.48 -7.21 7.50
C LEU A 83 -6.49 -7.95 8.40
N VAL A 84 -5.24 -7.48 8.48
CA VAL A 84 -4.22 -8.10 9.34
C VAL A 84 -4.51 -7.87 10.81
N LEU A 85 -4.93 -6.67 11.20
CA LEU A 85 -5.27 -6.36 12.59
C LEU A 85 -6.49 -7.12 13.08
N LYS A 86 -7.51 -7.29 12.21
CA LYS A 86 -8.73 -8.04 12.55
C LYS A 86 -8.47 -9.53 12.73
N ASN A 87 -7.57 -10.11 11.94
CA ASN A 87 -7.35 -11.55 11.88
C ASN A 87 -5.92 -11.89 12.32
N PHE A 88 -5.42 -11.28 13.40
CA PHE A 88 -4.07 -11.56 13.89
C PHE A 88 -4.06 -12.83 14.77
N HIS A 89 -3.27 -13.87 14.50
CA HIS A 89 -2.35 -14.04 13.36
C HIS A 89 -3.07 -14.45 12.07
N LEU A 90 -2.59 -13.93 10.93
CA LEU A 90 -3.20 -14.20 9.63
C LEU A 90 -3.37 -15.71 9.41
N GLU A 91 -4.53 -16.10 8.90
CA GLU A 91 -4.81 -17.48 8.51
C GLU A 91 -4.78 -17.60 6.99
N ARG A 92 -4.38 -18.77 6.50
CA ARG A 92 -4.48 -19.13 5.08
C ARG A 92 -5.35 -20.37 4.93
N ILE A 93 -6.26 -20.32 3.97
CA ILE A 93 -7.09 -21.47 3.58
C ILE A 93 -6.22 -22.41 2.75
N THR A 94 -6.11 -23.66 3.16
CA THR A 94 -5.20 -24.65 2.54
C THR A 94 -5.91 -25.74 1.75
N ASP A 95 -7.20 -25.98 1.96
CA ASP A 95 -7.97 -26.94 1.16
C ASP A 95 -9.37 -26.43 0.76
N THR A 96 -10.03 -27.17 -0.13
CA THR A 96 -11.39 -26.91 -0.61
C THR A 96 -12.48 -27.18 0.43
N ALA A 97 -12.16 -27.87 1.54
CA ALA A 97 -13.04 -28.05 2.69
C ALA A 97 -12.94 -26.90 3.71
N GLY A 98 -12.09 -25.90 3.47
CA GLY A 98 -11.98 -24.69 4.28
C GLY A 98 -11.03 -24.82 5.47
N HIS A 99 -10.17 -25.84 5.52
CA HIS A 99 -9.17 -25.95 6.58
C HIS A 99 -8.23 -24.74 6.55
N LYS A 100 -8.03 -24.13 7.72
CA LYS A 100 -7.20 -22.94 7.89
C LYS A 100 -5.95 -23.30 8.66
N ILE A 101 -4.79 -22.86 8.16
CA ILE A 101 -3.53 -22.95 8.89
C ILE A 101 -3.13 -21.53 9.31
N ALA A 102 -2.74 -21.38 10.57
CA ALA A 102 -2.16 -20.14 11.06
C ALA A 102 -0.87 -19.86 10.29
N LEU A 103 -0.85 -18.72 9.60
CA LEU A 103 0.32 -18.21 8.91
C LEU A 103 1.28 -17.65 9.96
N SER A 104 2.58 -17.70 9.66
CA SER A 104 3.61 -17.17 10.58
C SER A 104 3.28 -15.76 11.05
N SER A 105 3.33 -15.55 12.37
CA SER A 105 3.18 -14.25 13.02
C SER A 105 4.11 -13.19 12.41
N GLY A 106 5.29 -13.62 11.94
CA GLY A 106 6.26 -12.77 11.26
C GLY A 106 5.74 -12.14 9.96
N LEU A 107 4.90 -12.86 9.17
CA LEU A 107 4.33 -12.29 7.95
C LEU A 107 3.29 -11.20 8.27
N SER A 108 2.48 -11.43 9.30
CA SER A 108 1.48 -10.46 9.77
C SER A 108 2.16 -9.16 10.23
N VAL A 109 3.25 -9.28 11.01
CA VAL A 109 4.05 -8.14 11.45
C VAL A 109 4.71 -7.42 10.27
N ALA A 110 5.27 -8.16 9.30
CA ALA A 110 5.89 -7.57 8.11
C ALA A 110 4.88 -6.74 7.29
N ILE A 111 3.65 -7.24 7.09
CA ILE A 111 2.58 -6.51 6.39
C ILE A 111 2.27 -5.20 7.13
N ILE A 112 2.10 -5.24 8.45
CA ILE A 112 1.85 -4.04 9.27
C ILE A 112 2.98 -3.02 9.09
N ILE A 113 4.23 -3.45 9.18
CA ILE A 113 5.40 -2.56 9.07
C ILE A 113 5.44 -1.89 7.69
N PHE A 114 5.35 -2.65 6.60
CA PHE A 114 5.44 -2.09 5.25
C PHE A 114 4.25 -1.19 4.91
N ASP A 115 3.04 -1.54 5.36
CA ASP A 115 1.85 -0.72 5.17
C ASP A 115 1.96 0.61 5.91
N VAL A 116 2.39 0.60 7.18
CA VAL A 116 2.62 1.81 7.97
C VAL A 116 3.70 2.70 7.36
N ILE A 117 4.80 2.12 6.85
CA ILE A 117 5.85 2.88 6.15
C ILE A 117 5.27 3.55 4.90
N LEU A 118 4.52 2.81 4.09
CA LEU A 118 3.93 3.31 2.86
C LEU A 118 2.96 4.46 3.13
N LEU A 119 2.05 4.29 4.09
CA LEU A 119 1.09 5.32 4.49
C LEU A 119 1.81 6.55 5.05
N SER A 120 2.83 6.36 5.88
CA SER A 120 3.63 7.47 6.43
C SER A 120 4.30 8.30 5.32
N VAL A 121 4.88 7.63 4.32
CA VAL A 121 5.50 8.29 3.16
C VAL A 121 4.47 9.01 2.30
N ALA A 122 3.29 8.40 2.08
CA ALA A 122 2.19 9.03 1.36
C ALA A 122 1.69 10.30 2.07
N THR A 123 1.48 10.24 3.39
CA THR A 123 1.05 11.39 4.19
C THR A 123 2.10 12.49 4.22
N LEU A 124 3.39 12.15 4.35
CA LEU A 124 4.49 13.13 4.26
C LEU A 124 4.55 13.79 2.88
N GLY A 125 4.40 13.00 1.82
CA GLY A 125 4.34 13.50 0.45
C GLY A 125 3.17 14.45 0.23
N PHE A 126 1.97 14.08 0.69
CA PHE A 126 0.76 14.90 0.58
C PHE A 126 0.90 16.19 1.38
N TYR A 127 1.34 16.12 2.63
CA TYR A 127 1.57 17.29 3.47
C TYR A 127 2.57 18.26 2.83
N LYS A 128 3.67 17.73 2.28
CA LYS A 128 4.70 18.53 1.64
C LYS A 128 4.23 19.17 0.34
N ASN A 129 3.64 18.39 -0.57
CA ASN A 129 3.39 18.82 -1.95
C ASN A 129 2.01 19.47 -2.13
N TYR A 130 1.06 19.22 -1.22
CA TYR A 130 -0.28 19.82 -1.25
C TYR A 130 -0.44 20.89 -0.17
N ILE A 131 -0.37 20.51 1.11
CA ILE A 131 -0.72 21.40 2.24
C ILE A 131 0.28 22.56 2.39
N LEU A 132 1.59 22.28 2.39
CA LEU A 132 2.61 23.32 2.55
C LEU A 132 2.70 24.26 1.35
N VAL A 133 2.32 23.79 0.15
CA VAL A 133 2.24 24.64 -1.05
C VAL A 133 1.01 25.53 -0.96
N PHE A 134 -0.14 24.97 -0.56
CA PHE A 134 -1.38 25.73 -0.36
C PHE A 134 -1.25 26.82 0.71
N LYS A 135 -0.55 26.55 1.83
CA LYS A 135 -0.36 27.53 2.91
C LYS A 135 0.60 28.68 2.54
N LYS A 136 1.31 28.57 1.40
CA LYS A 136 2.21 29.62 0.89
C LYS A 136 1.57 30.50 -0.18
N GLU A 137 0.48 30.04 -0.78
CA GLU A 137 -0.40 30.85 -1.64
C GLU A 137 -1.33 31.70 -0.77
#